data_AF-A0ABD0PJJ1-F1
#
_entry.id   AF-A0ABD0PJJ1-F1
#
_cell.length_a   1.000
_cell.length_b   1.000
_cell.length_c   1.000
_cell.angle_alpha   90.00
_cell.angle_beta   90.00
_cell.angle_gamma   90.00
#
_symmetry.space_group_name_H-M   'P 1'
#
loop_
_entity.id
_entity.type
_entity.pdbx_description
1 polymer ?
#
loop_
_entity_poly.entity_id
_entity_poly.type
_entity_poly.pdbx_seq_one_letter_code
_entity_poly.pdbx_strand_id
1 'polypeptide(L)'
;QLKSFVRLERFDQIYGSSDSGCPQTPLRTLFATGPSLFGKGVKVAIREGRVAADIISLANEDGRRIAAVLDKATYLQDLHFTIAGLDTHYFVKTGPVEGDLSLLGMTVGQRTLETGVNVTVSQVNAVLGGRSRRITDIQLQYGTLCLNVRYGSSQDEEKVRVLELARQRVVGAAWARERHRLRQGEEGSRAWTDGERQQLLSAGRVPGYEGFYILADNVNNIHFLRQTEMGR
;
A
#
# COMPACT_ATOMS: atom_id res chain seq x y z
N GLN A 1 -35.49 63.22 6.07
CA GLN A 1 -36.22 62.74 7.26
C GLN A 1 -36.47 61.23 7.11
N LEU A 2 -36.14 60.50 8.17
CA LEU A 2 -36.27 59.07 8.47
C LEU A 2 -37.17 58.17 7.61
N LYS A 3 -36.68 56.96 7.32
CA LYS A 3 -37.20 55.69 7.90
C LYS A 3 -36.40 54.48 7.37
N SER A 4 -35.33 54.09 8.07
CA SER A 4 -34.77 52.75 7.95
C SER A 4 -35.62 51.80 8.79
N PHE A 5 -36.50 51.05 8.12
CA PHE A 5 -37.26 49.96 8.73
C PHE A 5 -36.29 48.84 9.13
N VAL A 6 -36.16 48.60 10.44
CA VAL A 6 -35.48 47.43 10.99
C VAL A 6 -36.35 46.21 10.70
N ARG A 7 -35.87 45.31 9.83
CA ARG A 7 -36.43 43.96 9.70
C ARG A 7 -35.71 43.09 10.72
N LEU A 8 -36.37 42.75 11.81
CA LEU A 8 -35.95 41.65 12.69
C LEU A 8 -36.33 40.36 11.99
N GLU A 9 -35.40 39.82 11.20
CA GLU A 9 -35.48 38.41 10.83
C GLU A 9 -35.17 37.60 12.09
N ARG A 10 -36.11 36.73 12.47
CA ARG A 10 -35.88 35.71 13.49
C ARG A 10 -34.64 34.93 13.07
N PHE A 11 -33.56 35.06 13.83
CA PHE A 11 -32.48 34.08 13.77
C PHE A 11 -33.07 32.75 14.21
N ASP A 12 -33.23 31.83 13.27
CA ASP A 12 -33.46 30.44 13.61
C ASP A 12 -32.31 29.96 14.49
N GLN A 13 -32.67 29.21 15.52
CA GLN A 13 -31.77 28.60 16.47
C GLN A 13 -30.60 27.93 15.73
N ILE A 14 -29.41 28.51 15.83
CA ILE A 14 -28.14 27.88 15.44
C ILE A 14 -27.79 26.82 16.50
N TYR A 15 -28.71 25.88 16.77
CA TYR A 15 -28.42 24.75 17.63
C TYR A 15 -27.73 23.66 16.80
N GLY A 16 -26.46 23.95 16.55
CA GLY A 16 -25.43 22.99 16.18
C GLY A 16 -24.08 23.36 16.82
N SER A 17 -24.06 24.28 17.78
CA SER A 17 -22.85 24.58 18.54
C SER A 17 -22.59 23.46 19.53
N SER A 18 -21.64 22.58 19.22
CA SER A 18 -20.89 21.91 20.28
C SER A 18 -20.23 22.99 21.13
N ASP A 19 -20.42 22.93 22.44
CA ASP A 19 -19.91 23.87 23.46
C ASP A 19 -18.36 23.92 23.54
N SER A 20 -17.69 23.23 22.63
CA SER A 20 -16.26 23.25 22.39
C SER A 20 -16.04 23.65 20.93
N GLY A 21 -15.44 24.82 20.73
CA GLY A 21 -15.21 25.48 19.44
C GLY A 21 -14.25 24.77 18.49
N CYS A 22 -14.47 23.48 18.23
CA CYS A 22 -13.82 22.78 17.13
C CYS A 22 -14.53 23.17 15.83
N PRO A 23 -13.86 23.88 14.90
CA PRO A 23 -14.45 24.11 13.59
C PRO A 23 -14.71 22.75 12.93
N GLN A 24 -15.93 22.54 12.45
CA GLN A 24 -16.30 21.41 11.61
C GLN A 24 -15.53 21.53 10.30
N THR A 25 -14.29 21.05 10.27
CA THR A 25 -13.56 20.90 9.01
C THR A 25 -14.24 19.81 8.18
N PRO A 26 -14.37 19.97 6.85
CA PRO A 26 -14.96 18.97 5.96
C PRO A 26 -14.13 17.69 5.83
N LEU A 27 -13.04 17.56 6.60
CA LEU A 27 -12.17 16.39 6.60
C LEU A 27 -12.70 15.38 7.61
N ARG A 28 -13.07 14.20 7.10
CA ARG A 28 -13.42 12.99 7.88
C ARG A 28 -12.21 12.48 8.67
N THR A 29 -11.74 13.24 9.64
CA THR A 29 -10.69 12.80 10.56
C THR A 29 -11.35 12.36 11.85
N LEU A 30 -11.61 11.05 11.97
CA LEU A 30 -12.29 10.45 13.13
C LEU A 30 -11.38 10.30 14.36
N PHE A 31 -10.06 10.38 14.18
CA PHE A 31 -9.05 10.15 15.22
C PHE A 31 -7.93 11.20 15.14
N ALA A 32 -7.16 11.33 16.24
CA ALA A 32 -6.03 12.24 16.29
C ALA A 32 -5.02 11.96 15.14
N THR A 33 -4.56 13.01 14.47
CA THR A 33 -3.54 12.91 13.45
C THR A 33 -2.16 12.78 14.09
N GLY A 34 -1.48 11.66 13.83
CA GLY A 34 -0.07 11.51 14.17
C GLY A 34 0.85 12.34 13.25
N PRO A 35 2.17 12.29 13.48
CA PRO A 35 3.13 12.87 12.55
C PRO A 35 2.99 12.19 11.19
N SER A 36 3.25 12.92 10.12
CA SER A 36 3.17 12.39 8.76
C SER A 36 4.55 11.98 8.27
N LEU A 37 4.61 10.96 7.41
CA LEU A 37 5.81 10.63 6.64
C LEU A 37 6.31 11.86 5.87
N PHE A 38 5.38 12.67 5.38
CA PHE A 38 5.68 13.97 4.79
C PHE A 38 5.82 14.99 5.92
N GLY A 39 7.06 15.32 6.25
CA GLY A 39 7.38 16.36 7.23
C GLY A 39 6.82 17.73 6.82
N LYS A 40 6.89 18.70 7.74
CA LYS A 40 6.51 20.09 7.46
C LYS A 40 7.32 20.61 6.26
N GLY A 41 6.65 21.32 5.36
CA GLY A 41 7.29 21.94 4.21
C GLY A 41 7.57 21.03 3.02
N VAL A 42 7.05 19.79 3.01
CA VAL A 42 7.03 18.91 1.84
C VAL A 42 5.67 19.01 1.14
N LYS A 43 5.67 19.21 -0.17
CA LYS A 43 4.49 19.18 -1.03
C LYS A 43 4.55 17.94 -1.91
N VAL A 44 3.47 17.19 -1.99
CA VAL A 44 3.36 16.04 -2.88
C VAL A 44 2.04 16.13 -3.63
N ALA A 45 2.09 15.95 -4.94
CA ALA A 45 0.94 15.86 -5.81
C ALA A 45 1.07 14.64 -6.72
N ILE A 46 -0.04 13.94 -6.95
CA ILE A 46 -0.11 12.84 -7.90
C ILE A 46 -1.12 13.23 -8.98
N ARG A 47 -0.65 13.33 -10.23
CA ARG A 47 -1.50 13.63 -11.39
C ARG A 47 -1.25 12.60 -12.47
N GLU A 48 -2.32 11.93 -12.92
CA GLU A 48 -2.23 10.91 -13.98
C GLU A 48 -1.16 9.85 -13.67
N GLY A 49 -1.08 9.44 -12.41
CA GLY A 49 -0.08 8.49 -11.90
C GLY A 49 1.33 9.05 -11.72
N ARG A 50 1.64 10.28 -12.18
CA ARG A 50 2.95 10.90 -11.96
C ARG A 50 3.00 11.67 -10.65
N VAL A 51 4.03 11.43 -9.86
CA VAL A 51 4.30 12.11 -8.60
C VAL A 51 5.17 13.33 -8.88
N ALA A 52 4.74 14.48 -8.37
CA ALA A 52 5.55 15.68 -8.26
C ALA A 52 5.73 15.96 -6.77
N ALA A 53 6.98 15.98 -6.30
CA ALA A 53 7.31 16.31 -4.93
C ALA A 53 8.23 17.52 -4.88
N ASP A 54 7.85 18.51 -4.08
CA ASP A 54 8.54 19.79 -3.98
C ASP A 54 8.72 20.18 -2.50
N ILE A 55 9.67 21.06 -2.23
CA ILE A 55 10.05 21.48 -0.88
C ILE A 55 9.95 23.00 -0.76
N ILE A 56 9.53 23.47 0.41
CA ILE A 56 9.64 24.87 0.79
C ILE A 56 10.73 25.06 1.86
N SER A 57 11.10 26.30 2.15
CA SER A 57 12.18 26.65 3.09
C SER A 57 12.01 26.07 4.50
N LEU A 58 10.79 25.70 4.91
CA LEU A 58 10.51 25.06 6.18
C LEU A 58 10.81 23.54 6.21
N ALA A 59 11.16 22.93 5.08
CA ALA A 59 11.47 21.50 5.02
C ALA A 59 12.72 21.16 5.82
N ASN A 60 12.65 20.10 6.62
CA ASN A 60 13.82 19.51 7.26
C ASN A 60 14.61 18.65 6.25
N GLU A 61 15.78 18.17 6.65
CA GLU A 61 16.63 17.37 5.78
C GLU A 61 15.98 16.04 5.37
N ASP A 62 15.33 15.35 6.31
CA ASP A 62 14.60 14.11 6.02
C ASP A 62 13.45 14.31 5.04
N GLY A 63 12.70 15.41 5.17
CA GLY A 63 11.66 15.78 4.23
C GLY A 63 12.23 16.04 2.83
N ARG A 64 13.41 16.66 2.71
CA ARG A 64 14.11 16.82 1.43
C ARG A 64 14.51 15.47 0.82
N ARG A 65 15.03 14.55 1.62
CA ARG A 65 15.40 13.19 1.18
C ARG A 65 14.18 12.42 0.67
N ILE A 66 13.10 12.42 1.44
CA ILE A 66 11.83 11.74 1.09
C ILE A 66 11.21 12.35 -0.17
N ALA A 67 11.17 13.68 -0.27
CA ALA A 67 10.67 14.37 -1.45
C ALA A 67 11.48 14.02 -2.70
N ALA A 68 12.82 14.02 -2.60
CA ALA A 68 13.68 13.66 -3.73
C ALA A 68 13.44 12.23 -4.22
N VAL A 69 13.30 11.26 -3.31
CA VAL A 69 13.01 9.85 -3.65
C VAL A 69 11.69 9.73 -4.40
N LEU A 70 10.64 10.44 -3.98
CA LEU A 70 9.31 10.35 -4.56
C LEU A 70 9.13 11.23 -5.81
N ASP A 71 9.91 12.30 -5.96
CA ASP A 71 9.78 13.20 -7.10
C ASP A 71 10.00 12.45 -8.42
N LYS A 72 9.13 12.74 -9.40
CA LYS A 72 9.11 12.09 -10.73
C LYS A 72 8.90 10.58 -10.71
N ALA A 73 8.54 9.99 -9.57
CA ALA A 73 8.09 8.61 -9.53
C ALA A 73 6.71 8.48 -10.19
N THR A 74 6.39 7.27 -10.64
CA THR A 74 5.07 6.90 -11.15
C THR A 74 4.38 6.04 -10.11
N TYR A 75 3.31 6.54 -9.53
CA TYR A 75 2.43 5.81 -8.63
C TYR A 75 1.62 4.76 -9.38
N LEU A 76 1.58 3.54 -8.85
CA LEU A 76 0.70 2.50 -9.34
C LEU A 76 -0.70 2.70 -8.78
N GLN A 77 -1.52 3.45 -9.54
CA GLN A 77 -2.93 3.66 -9.22
C GLN A 77 -3.65 2.32 -9.02
N ASP A 78 -4.55 2.29 -8.03
CA ASP A 78 -5.37 1.14 -7.65
C ASP A 78 -4.61 -0.13 -7.22
N LEU A 79 -3.28 -0.06 -7.10
CA LEU A 79 -2.44 -1.15 -6.59
C LEU A 79 -1.82 -0.76 -5.26
N HIS A 80 -2.64 -0.76 -4.22
CA HIS A 80 -2.21 -0.62 -2.82
C HIS A 80 -2.84 -1.73 -1.99
N PHE A 81 -2.12 -2.20 -0.98
CA PHE A 81 -2.56 -3.34 -0.17
C PHE A 81 -2.18 -3.13 1.29
N THR A 82 -3.05 -3.54 2.21
CA THR A 82 -2.70 -3.65 3.62
C THR A 82 -1.99 -4.98 3.89
N ILE A 83 -0.68 -4.94 4.10
CA ILE A 83 0.17 -6.12 4.30
C ILE A 83 0.70 -6.10 5.73
N ALA A 84 0.35 -7.11 6.54
CA ALA A 84 0.75 -7.20 7.94
C ALA A 84 0.45 -5.93 8.77
N GLY A 85 -0.68 -5.27 8.48
CA GLY A 85 -1.09 -4.01 9.13
C GLY A 85 -0.44 -2.74 8.55
N LEU A 86 0.39 -2.86 7.51
CA LEU A 86 0.99 -1.73 6.81
C LEU A 86 0.23 -1.44 5.51
N ASP A 87 -0.29 -0.22 5.37
CA ASP A 87 -0.83 0.30 4.13
C ASP A 87 0.31 0.58 3.15
N THR A 88 0.45 -0.31 2.17
CA THR A 88 1.61 -0.36 1.27
C THR A 88 1.24 0.18 -0.10
N HIS A 89 1.91 1.25 -0.50
CA HIS A 89 1.77 1.93 -1.79
C HIS A 89 3.00 1.67 -2.66
N TYR A 90 2.78 1.44 -3.96
CA TYR A 90 3.85 1.09 -4.91
C TYR A 90 4.11 2.21 -5.91
N PHE A 91 5.38 2.53 -6.10
CA PHE A 91 5.87 3.53 -7.02
C PHE A 91 7.00 2.95 -7.87
N VAL A 92 7.10 3.41 -9.11
CA VAL A 92 8.19 3.08 -10.03
C VAL A 92 8.89 4.36 -10.44
N LYS A 93 10.21 4.42 -10.31
CA LYS A 93 10.98 5.58 -10.76
C LYS A 93 11.94 5.20 -11.86
N THR A 94 11.73 5.81 -13.03
CA THR A 94 12.59 5.64 -14.20
C THR A 94 13.77 6.60 -14.08
N GLY A 95 14.98 6.06 -13.89
CA GLY A 95 16.18 6.87 -13.78
C GLY A 95 17.27 6.20 -12.95
N PRO A 96 18.42 6.86 -12.81
CA PRO A 96 19.49 6.40 -11.92
C PRO A 96 19.04 6.49 -10.46
N VAL A 97 19.34 5.45 -9.69
CA VAL A 97 19.01 5.38 -8.25
C VAL A 97 20.12 6.02 -7.40
N GLU A 98 21.31 6.19 -7.97
CA GLU A 98 22.54 6.65 -7.30
C GLU A 98 22.39 8.03 -6.66
N GLY A 99 21.65 8.94 -7.30
CA GLY A 99 21.37 10.27 -6.76
C GLY A 99 20.53 10.20 -5.48
N ASP A 100 19.46 9.40 -5.50
CA ASP A 100 18.57 9.23 -4.36
C ASP A 100 19.26 8.47 -3.22
N LEU A 101 20.08 7.45 -3.54
CA LEU A 101 20.90 6.72 -2.56
C LEU A 101 21.95 7.61 -1.90
N SER A 102 22.55 8.51 -2.67
CA SER A 102 23.53 9.49 -2.17
C SER A 102 22.87 10.48 -1.21
N LEU A 103 21.65 10.95 -1.51
CA LEU A 103 20.86 11.81 -0.62
C LEU A 103 20.45 11.10 0.67
N LEU A 104 20.12 9.80 0.60
CA LEU A 104 19.83 8.98 1.77
C LEU A 104 21.10 8.61 2.57
N GLY A 105 22.27 8.69 1.95
CA GLY A 105 23.54 8.22 2.50
C GLY A 105 23.52 6.70 2.75
N MET A 106 22.88 5.93 1.85
CA MET A 106 22.67 4.49 1.99
C MET A 106 22.89 3.77 0.66
N THR A 107 23.32 2.51 0.71
CA THR A 107 23.45 1.66 -0.49
C THR A 107 22.58 0.41 -0.39
N VAL A 108 22.58 -0.25 0.77
CA VAL A 108 21.73 -1.40 1.13
C VAL A 108 21.50 -1.36 2.65
N GLY A 109 20.41 -1.96 3.12
CA GLY A 109 20.12 -2.14 4.54
C GLY A 109 19.00 -1.22 5.03
N GLN A 110 18.85 -1.12 6.35
CA GLN A 110 17.79 -0.33 6.98
C GLN A 110 18.39 0.76 7.87
N ARG A 111 17.76 1.94 7.87
CA ARG A 111 18.10 3.10 8.71
C ARG A 111 16.82 3.79 9.13
N THR A 112 16.78 4.28 10.36
CA THR A 112 15.74 5.20 10.83
C THR A 112 16.25 6.64 10.70
N LEU A 113 15.46 7.50 10.06
CA LEU A 113 15.72 8.93 9.94
C LEU A 113 15.41 9.66 11.26
N GLU A 114 15.82 10.92 11.41
CA GLU A 114 15.61 11.71 12.63
C GLU A 114 14.12 11.94 12.91
N THR A 115 13.31 12.01 11.86
CA THR A 115 11.84 12.08 11.95
C THR A 115 11.16 10.78 12.40
N GLY A 116 11.91 9.68 12.56
CA GLY A 116 11.38 8.36 12.88
C GLY A 116 10.91 7.55 11.66
N VAL A 117 11.16 8.04 10.43
CA VAL A 117 10.87 7.30 9.20
C VAL A 117 11.90 6.18 9.03
N ASN A 118 11.43 4.95 8.89
CA ASN A 118 12.28 3.80 8.59
C ASN A 118 12.49 3.70 7.09
N VAL A 119 13.73 3.76 6.65
CA VAL A 119 14.15 3.61 5.27
C VAL A 119 14.84 2.27 5.11
N THR A 120 14.36 1.45 4.18
CA THR A 120 14.99 0.18 3.82
C THR A 120 15.37 0.20 2.35
N VAL A 121 16.64 -0.05 2.04
CA VAL A 121 17.16 -0.17 0.68
C VAL A 121 17.54 -1.62 0.45
N SER A 122 16.94 -2.22 -0.58
CA SER A 122 17.28 -3.57 -1.02
C SER A 122 17.63 -3.58 -2.50
N GLN A 123 18.58 -4.44 -2.88
CA GLN A 123 19.09 -4.51 -4.24
C GLN A 123 19.18 -5.95 -4.67
N VAL A 124 18.58 -6.27 -5.82
CA VAL A 124 18.56 -7.61 -6.38
C VAL A 124 18.91 -7.57 -7.85
N ASN A 125 19.74 -8.51 -8.31
CA ASN A 125 19.98 -8.71 -9.73
C ASN A 125 18.86 -9.60 -10.27
N ALA A 126 18.05 -9.06 -11.16
CA ALA A 126 16.93 -9.77 -11.77
C ALA A 126 17.12 -9.87 -13.29
N VAL A 127 16.70 -11.00 -13.86
CA VAL A 127 16.63 -11.17 -15.32
C VAL A 127 15.20 -10.83 -15.74
N LEU A 128 15.02 -9.66 -16.36
CA LEU A 128 13.74 -9.18 -16.86
C LEU A 128 13.82 -9.05 -18.39
N GLY A 129 12.91 -9.70 -19.11
CA GLY A 129 12.90 -9.69 -20.58
C GLY A 129 14.22 -10.18 -21.20
N GLY A 130 14.86 -11.18 -20.59
CA GLY A 130 16.14 -11.75 -21.06
C GLY A 130 17.37 -10.89 -20.80
N ARG A 131 17.24 -9.74 -20.13
CA ARG A 131 18.35 -8.86 -19.76
C ARG A 131 18.54 -8.85 -18.24
N SER A 132 19.79 -9.00 -17.80
CA SER A 132 20.15 -8.80 -16.40
C SER A 132 20.12 -7.32 -16.07
N ARG A 133 19.37 -6.95 -15.02
CA ARG A 133 19.27 -5.58 -14.51
C ARG A 133 19.35 -5.60 -12.99
N ARG A 134 19.98 -4.57 -12.41
CA ARG A 134 19.95 -4.34 -10.98
C ARG A 134 18.65 -3.61 -10.64
N ILE A 135 17.82 -4.27 -9.86
CA ILE A 135 16.62 -3.70 -9.27
C ILE A 135 17.00 -3.17 -7.90
N THR A 136 16.56 -1.95 -7.60
CA THR A 136 16.67 -1.37 -6.26
C THR A 136 15.28 -1.02 -5.77
N ASP A 137 14.92 -1.48 -4.58
CA ASP A 137 13.69 -1.09 -3.90
C ASP A 137 14.06 -0.22 -2.69
N ILE A 138 13.50 0.99 -2.62
CA ILE A 138 13.59 1.91 -1.49
C ILE A 138 12.22 1.94 -0.80
N GLN A 139 12.16 1.47 0.44
CA GLN A 139 10.96 1.46 1.26
C GLN A 139 11.03 2.56 2.30
N LEU A 140 9.99 3.39 2.35
CA LEU A 140 9.82 4.46 3.34
C LEU A 140 8.62 4.10 4.21
N GLN A 141 8.86 3.76 5.47
CA GLN A 141 7.83 3.35 6.41
C GLN A 141 7.72 4.35 7.56
N TYR A 142 6.49 4.76 7.86
CA TYR A 142 6.18 5.57 9.03
C TYR A 142 4.84 5.13 9.64
N GLY A 143 4.87 4.64 10.88
CA GLY A 143 3.70 4.05 11.51
C GLY A 143 3.16 2.88 10.67
N THR A 144 1.89 2.98 10.27
CA THR A 144 1.22 2.00 9.40
C THR A 144 1.37 2.31 7.91
N LEU A 145 1.97 3.44 7.51
CA LEU A 145 2.16 3.78 6.10
C LEU A 145 3.49 3.23 5.59
N CYS A 146 3.47 2.58 4.43
CA CYS A 146 4.66 2.09 3.73
C CYS A 146 4.63 2.52 2.25
N LEU A 147 5.66 3.24 1.79
CA LEU A 147 5.82 3.62 0.39
C LEU A 147 7.01 2.84 -0.19
N ASN A 148 6.77 2.01 -1.21
CA ASN A 148 7.81 1.24 -1.89
C ASN A 148 8.12 1.84 -3.26
N VAL A 149 9.31 2.39 -3.44
CA VAL A 149 9.79 2.95 -4.71
C VAL A 149 10.78 1.99 -5.37
N ARG A 150 10.41 1.47 -6.54
CA ARG A 150 11.23 0.54 -7.31
C ARG A 150 11.94 1.22 -8.47
N TYR A 151 13.21 0.90 -8.63
CA TYR A 151 14.10 1.35 -9.70
C TYR A 151 14.54 0.17 -10.56
N GLY A 152 14.82 0.43 -11.84
CA GLY A 152 15.31 -0.58 -12.78
C GLY A 152 14.23 -1.47 -13.41
N SER A 153 12.96 -1.20 -13.15
CA SER A 153 11.80 -1.88 -13.73
C SER A 153 10.87 -0.87 -14.42
N SER A 154 10.13 -1.32 -15.44
CA SER A 154 9.07 -0.52 -16.05
C SER A 154 7.80 -0.53 -15.20
N GLN A 155 6.88 0.41 -15.48
CA GLN A 155 5.59 0.46 -14.80
C GLN A 155 4.79 -0.85 -14.99
N ASP A 156 4.78 -1.40 -16.20
CA ASP A 156 3.99 -2.61 -16.50
C ASP A 156 4.61 -3.86 -15.90
N GLU A 157 5.95 -3.97 -15.91
CA GLU A 157 6.66 -5.05 -15.20
C GLU A 157 6.34 -5.03 -13.69
N GLU A 158 6.34 -3.84 -13.07
CA GLU A 158 6.03 -3.73 -11.65
C GLU A 158 4.56 -4.03 -11.35
N LYS A 159 3.62 -3.57 -12.19
CA LYS A 159 2.19 -3.92 -12.06
C LYS A 159 2.00 -5.43 -12.04
N VAL A 160 2.59 -6.14 -13.00
CA VAL A 160 2.51 -7.60 -13.07
C VAL A 160 3.12 -8.24 -11.82
N ARG A 161 4.28 -7.75 -11.36
CA ARG A 161 4.93 -8.27 -10.16
C ARG A 161 4.07 -8.06 -8.90
N VAL A 162 3.52 -6.87 -8.72
CA VAL A 162 2.71 -6.52 -7.54
C VAL A 162 1.42 -7.35 -7.50
N LEU A 163 0.76 -7.52 -8.65
CA LEU A 163 -0.42 -8.38 -8.78
C LEU A 163 -0.10 -9.85 -8.47
N GLU A 164 1.02 -10.37 -8.98
CA GLU A 164 1.43 -11.74 -8.69
C GLU A 164 1.77 -11.94 -7.21
N LEU A 165 2.41 -10.96 -6.57
CA LEU A 165 2.65 -11.00 -5.12
C LEU A 165 1.35 -10.95 -4.31
N ALA A 166 0.39 -10.11 -4.73
CA ALA A 166 -0.93 -10.07 -4.10
C ALA A 166 -1.64 -11.42 -4.23
N ARG A 167 -1.65 -12.00 -5.44
CA ARG A 167 -2.17 -13.34 -5.69
C ARG A 167 -1.53 -14.40 -4.79
N GLN A 168 -0.21 -14.46 -4.72
CA GLN A 168 0.50 -15.44 -3.90
C GLN A 168 0.13 -15.30 -2.41
N ARG A 169 0.02 -14.08 -1.90
CA ARG A 169 -0.42 -13.82 -0.53
C ARG A 169 -1.84 -14.34 -0.29
N VAL A 170 -2.77 -13.98 -1.17
CA VAL A 170 -4.18 -14.33 -1.02
C VAL A 170 -4.41 -15.84 -1.16
N VAL A 171 -3.76 -16.50 -2.13
CA VAL A 171 -3.78 -17.96 -2.29
C VAL A 171 -3.17 -18.65 -1.07
N GLY A 172 -2.02 -18.16 -0.58
CA GLY A 172 -1.38 -18.72 0.63
C GLY A 172 -2.26 -18.59 1.87
N ALA A 173 -2.91 -17.43 2.06
CA ALA A 173 -3.83 -17.20 3.16
C ALA A 173 -5.09 -18.07 3.06
N ALA A 174 -5.61 -18.29 1.85
CA ALA A 174 -6.74 -19.20 1.63
C ALA A 174 -6.38 -20.64 2.00
N TRP A 175 -5.20 -21.12 1.60
CA TRP A 175 -4.72 -22.45 1.99
C TRP A 175 -4.53 -22.59 3.50
N ALA A 176 -3.96 -21.57 4.14
CA ALA A 176 -3.80 -21.55 5.60
C ALA A 176 -5.15 -21.61 6.33
N ARG A 177 -6.15 -20.86 5.84
CA ARG A 177 -7.51 -20.90 6.38
C ARG A 177 -8.16 -22.26 6.18
N GLU A 178 -8.02 -22.85 5.00
CA GLU A 178 -8.58 -24.16 4.69
C GLU A 178 -8.00 -25.26 5.59
N ARG A 179 -6.67 -25.25 5.75
CA ARG A 179 -5.98 -26.14 6.68
C ARG A 179 -6.44 -25.94 8.11
N HIS A 180 -6.69 -24.70 8.53
CA HIS A 180 -7.21 -24.41 9.86
C HIS A 180 -8.62 -24.97 10.06
N ARG A 181 -9.54 -24.78 9.10
CA ARG A 181 -10.90 -25.34 9.14
C ARG A 181 -10.88 -26.86 9.32
N LEU A 182 -10.09 -27.56 8.49
CA LEU A 182 -9.96 -29.01 8.59
C LEU A 182 -9.41 -29.47 9.96
N ARG A 183 -8.50 -28.70 10.57
CA ARG A 183 -7.99 -29.00 11.93
C ARG A 183 -9.05 -28.84 13.00
N GLN A 184 -9.96 -27.88 12.85
CA GLN A 184 -11.07 -27.64 13.77
C GLN A 184 -12.25 -28.61 13.55
N GLY A 185 -12.19 -29.47 12.53
CA GLY A 185 -13.30 -30.35 12.15
C GLY A 185 -14.45 -29.62 11.48
N GLU A 186 -14.25 -28.37 11.04
CA GLU A 186 -15.23 -27.61 10.27
C GLU A 186 -15.31 -28.14 8.83
N GLU A 187 -16.46 -27.95 8.20
CA GLU A 187 -16.59 -28.22 6.76
C GLU A 187 -15.65 -27.32 5.96
N GLY A 188 -14.84 -27.95 5.11
CA GLY A 188 -13.96 -27.25 4.18
C GLY A 188 -14.77 -26.43 3.17
N SER A 189 -14.10 -25.50 2.48
CA SER A 189 -14.70 -24.80 1.34
C SER A 189 -15.15 -25.74 0.21
N ARG A 190 -14.63 -26.97 0.20
CA ARG A 190 -14.99 -28.05 -0.72
C ARG A 190 -15.00 -29.39 0.03
N ALA A 191 -15.74 -30.35 -0.51
CA ALA A 191 -15.69 -31.74 -0.08
C ALA A 191 -14.35 -32.38 -0.47
N TRP A 192 -13.35 -32.26 0.40
CA TRP A 192 -12.06 -32.92 0.27
C TRP A 192 -12.19 -34.42 0.56
N THR A 193 -11.56 -35.25 -0.27
CA THR A 193 -11.40 -36.68 0.02
C THR A 193 -10.42 -36.90 1.17
N ASP A 194 -10.47 -38.06 1.85
CA ASP A 194 -9.59 -38.31 3.01
C ASP A 194 -8.09 -38.24 2.66
N GLY A 195 -7.72 -38.67 1.44
CA GLY A 195 -6.35 -38.52 0.93
C GLY A 195 -5.93 -37.05 0.75
N GLU A 196 -6.81 -36.22 0.19
CA GLU A 196 -6.57 -34.79 0.00
C GLU A 196 -6.55 -34.03 1.34
N ARG A 197 -7.40 -34.41 2.30
CA ARG A 197 -7.38 -33.87 3.67
C ARG A 197 -6.02 -34.13 4.33
N GLN A 198 -5.51 -35.36 4.24
CA GLN A 198 -4.20 -35.71 4.80
C GLN A 198 -3.06 -34.91 4.14
N GLN A 199 -3.12 -34.71 2.82
CA GLN A 199 -2.17 -33.86 2.09
C GLN A 199 -2.25 -32.39 2.54
N LEU A 200 -3.45 -31.84 2.71
CA LEU A 200 -3.63 -30.47 3.18
C LEU A 200 -3.13 -30.28 4.61
N LEU A 201 -3.36 -31.25 5.50
CA LEU A 201 -2.89 -31.20 6.89
C LEU A 201 -1.37 -31.33 7.00
N SER A 202 -0.74 -32.16 6.17
CA SER A 202 0.70 -32.40 6.16
C SER A 202 1.48 -31.32 5.39
N ALA A 203 1.16 -31.10 4.11
CA ALA A 203 1.89 -30.22 3.20
C ALA A 203 1.33 -28.79 3.13
N GLY A 204 0.13 -28.54 3.68
CA GLY A 204 -0.50 -27.22 3.66
C GLY A 204 -1.11 -26.82 2.31
N ARG A 205 -1.10 -27.72 1.32
CA ARG A 205 -1.73 -27.56 0.00
C ARG A 205 -2.09 -28.93 -0.56
N VAL A 206 -3.03 -28.97 -1.49
CA VAL A 206 -3.38 -30.19 -2.24
C VAL A 206 -2.81 -30.07 -3.66
N PRO A 207 -1.91 -30.97 -4.10
CA PRO A 207 -1.38 -30.97 -5.46
C PRO A 207 -2.50 -31.03 -6.51
N GLY A 208 -2.38 -30.25 -7.58
CA GLY A 208 -3.36 -30.22 -8.68
C GLY A 208 -4.53 -29.25 -8.48
N TYR A 209 -4.61 -28.58 -7.33
CA TYR A 209 -5.56 -27.49 -7.10
C TYR A 209 -4.87 -26.13 -7.13
N GLU A 210 -5.47 -25.19 -7.86
CA GLU A 210 -5.05 -23.80 -7.92
C GLU A 210 -6.13 -22.89 -7.30
N GLY A 211 -5.70 -21.82 -6.65
CA GLY A 211 -6.61 -20.81 -6.10
C GLY A 211 -7.01 -19.83 -7.21
N PHE A 212 -8.24 -19.93 -7.67
CA PHE A 212 -8.85 -19.00 -8.62
C PHE A 212 -9.50 -17.83 -7.87
N TYR A 213 -9.43 -16.62 -8.42
CA TYR A 213 -10.02 -15.43 -7.83
C TYR A 213 -10.46 -14.42 -8.89
N ILE A 214 -11.45 -13.60 -8.53
CA ILE A 214 -11.91 -12.47 -9.34
C ILE A 214 -11.22 -11.16 -8.89
N LEU A 215 -10.91 -11.01 -7.60
CA LEU A 215 -10.22 -9.86 -6.99
C LEU A 215 -9.00 -10.33 -6.19
N ALA A 216 -7.84 -9.73 -6.47
CA ALA A 216 -6.53 -10.21 -6.00
C ALA A 216 -6.19 -9.88 -4.54
N ASP A 217 -7.09 -9.21 -3.80
CA ASP A 217 -6.85 -8.65 -2.46
C ASP A 217 -7.68 -9.31 -1.35
N ASN A 218 -8.63 -10.19 -1.67
CA ASN A 218 -9.56 -10.76 -0.70
C ASN A 218 -9.49 -12.29 -0.63
N VAL A 219 -9.11 -12.79 0.55
CA VAL A 219 -9.03 -14.24 0.86
C VAL A 219 -10.39 -14.95 0.74
N ASN A 220 -11.49 -14.23 0.94
CA ASN A 220 -12.84 -14.79 0.78
C ASN A 220 -13.22 -15.03 -0.68
N ASN A 221 -12.45 -14.49 -1.63
CA ASN A 221 -12.72 -14.59 -3.06
C ASN A 221 -11.88 -15.68 -3.76
N ILE A 222 -11.25 -16.57 -2.98
CA ILE A 222 -10.45 -17.68 -3.51
C ILE A 222 -11.28 -18.95 -3.54
N HIS A 223 -11.34 -19.57 -4.71
CA HIS A 223 -11.94 -20.88 -4.94
C HIS A 223 -10.88 -21.87 -5.41
N PHE A 224 -10.83 -23.06 -4.81
CA PHE A 224 -9.88 -24.10 -5.20
C PHE A 224 -10.44 -24.95 -6.35
N LEU A 225 -9.83 -24.81 -7.52
CA LEU A 225 -10.22 -25.51 -8.75
C LEU A 225 -9.07 -26.38 -9.26
N ARG A 226 -9.40 -27.52 -9.86
CA ARG A 226 -8.42 -28.34 -10.59
C ARG A 226 -8.18 -27.74 -11.98
N GLN A 227 -7.04 -28.03 -12.59
CA GLN A 227 -6.77 -27.62 -13.98
C GLN A 227 -7.84 -28.11 -14.97
N THR A 228 -8.47 -29.25 -14.72
CA THR A 228 -9.59 -29.79 -15.52
C THR A 228 -10.88 -28.97 -15.41
N GLU A 229 -10.98 -28.07 -14.42
CA GLU A 229 -12.14 -27.23 -14.14
C GLU A 229 -11.89 -25.76 -14.57
N MET A 230 -10.64 -25.40 -14.90
CA MET A 230 -10.18 -24.04 -15.24
C MET A 230 -10.51 -23.63 -16.69
N GLY A 231 -11.75 -23.85 -17.15
CA GLY A 231 -12.12 -23.56 -18.54
C GLY A 231 -13.57 -23.86 -18.95
N ARG A 232 -14.49 -23.95 -17.97
CA ARG A 232 -15.94 -24.01 -18.22
C ARG A 232 -16.62 -22.74 -17.74
#